data_AF-A0A7W2FUN9-F1
#
_entry.id   AF-A0A7W2FUN9-F1
#
_cell.length_a   1.000
_cell.length_b   1.000
_cell.length_c   1.000
_cell.angle_alpha   90.00
_cell.angle_beta   90.00
_cell.angle_gamma   90.00
#
_symmetry.space_group_name_H-M   'P 1'
#
loop_
_entity.id
_entity.type
_entity.pdbx_description
1 polymer ?
#
loop_
_entity_poly.entity_id
_entity_poly.type
_entity_poly.pdbx_seq_one_letter_code
_entity_poly.pdbx_strand_id
1 'polypeptide(L)'
;MNKLSPLALALGCLCTHSAIAEEGFRQHDAHVHGEVEFNIAQDGNELLIEITAPGADVVGFEHAPETAQQTKTLEQAIAQLNKPDAVFNLSQAAQCQVEHVSVRHTLDEDEHHDHDHDHDHDHDHDHDHDHDHDH
;
A
#
# COMPACT_ATOMS: atom_id res chain seq x y z
N MET A 1 -35.75 -37.96 -61.18
CA MET A 1 -34.73 -36.92 -61.37
C MET A 1 -35.17 -35.73 -60.55
N ASN A 2 -34.36 -35.32 -59.56
CA ASN A 2 -34.13 -33.92 -59.16
C ASN A 2 -33.02 -33.97 -58.10
N LYS A 3 -31.84 -33.47 -58.50
CA LYS A 3 -30.64 -33.39 -57.70
C LYS A 3 -30.77 -32.20 -56.77
N LEU A 4 -30.73 -32.41 -55.45
CA LEU A 4 -30.53 -31.33 -54.49
C LEU A 4 -29.14 -31.48 -53.90
N SER A 5 -28.35 -30.44 -54.14
CA SER A 5 -26.92 -30.29 -53.87
C SER A 5 -26.62 -30.31 -52.37
N PRO A 6 -25.48 -30.90 -51.91
CA PRO A 6 -25.06 -30.86 -50.52
C PRO A 6 -24.38 -29.51 -50.25
N LEU A 7 -25.14 -28.42 -50.31
CA LEU A 7 -24.62 -27.08 -50.05
C LEU A 7 -25.64 -26.28 -49.24
N ALA A 8 -25.97 -26.77 -48.05
CA ALA A 8 -26.76 -26.02 -47.07
C ALA A 8 -26.29 -26.33 -45.64
N LEU A 9 -24.98 -26.50 -45.47
CA LEU A 9 -24.34 -26.70 -44.17
C LEU A 9 -23.50 -25.45 -43.83
N ALA A 10 -24.10 -24.27 -43.79
CA ALA A 10 -23.43 -23.05 -43.37
C ALA A 10 -24.45 -21.93 -43.07
N LEU A 11 -25.38 -22.14 -42.14
CA LEU A 11 -26.21 -21.04 -41.63
C LEU A 11 -25.77 -20.68 -40.21
N GLY A 12 -24.75 -19.81 -40.16
CA GLY A 12 -24.72 -18.66 -39.26
C GLY A 12 -24.71 -18.91 -37.76
N CYS A 13 -23.64 -19.52 -37.26
CA CYS A 13 -23.27 -19.44 -35.84
C CYS A 13 -22.56 -18.09 -35.59
N LEU A 14 -23.30 -16.97 -35.60
CA LEU A 14 -22.73 -15.64 -35.39
C LEU A 14 -23.61 -14.84 -34.43
N CYS A 15 -23.39 -15.04 -33.13
CA CYS A 15 -23.66 -14.08 -32.05
C CYS A 15 -23.07 -14.60 -30.73
N THR A 16 -21.82 -15.08 -30.74
CA THR A 16 -21.05 -15.20 -29.49
C THR A 16 -20.57 -13.80 -29.14
N HIS A 17 -21.35 -13.06 -28.34
CA HIS A 17 -20.83 -11.87 -27.69
C HIS A 17 -19.81 -12.35 -26.66
N SER A 18 -18.54 -12.02 -26.85
CA SER A 18 -17.56 -12.15 -25.78
C SER A 18 -18.04 -11.27 -24.64
N ALA A 19 -18.46 -11.88 -23.53
CA ALA A 19 -18.60 -11.16 -22.28
C ALA A 19 -17.21 -10.62 -21.93
N ILE A 20 -17.01 -9.31 -22.06
CA ILE A 20 -15.87 -8.64 -21.45
C ILE A 20 -16.16 -8.72 -19.96
N ALA A 21 -15.52 -9.66 -19.27
CA ALA A 21 -15.40 -9.57 -17.83
C ALA A 21 -14.54 -8.33 -17.56
N GLU A 22 -15.08 -7.34 -16.84
CA GLU A 22 -14.22 -6.29 -16.30
C GLU A 22 -13.22 -6.97 -15.35
N GLU A 23 -11.94 -6.93 -15.71
CA GLU A 23 -10.83 -7.11 -14.77
C GLU A 23 -10.87 -5.94 -13.78
N GLY A 24 -11.74 -6.02 -12.77
CA GLY A 24 -11.90 -4.89 -11.86
C GLY A 24 -12.89 -5.05 -10.72
N PHE A 25 -13.60 -6.17 -10.57
CA PHE A 25 -14.40 -6.36 -9.36
C PHE A 25 -13.49 -6.78 -8.20
N ARG A 26 -12.78 -5.80 -7.61
CA ARG A 26 -12.23 -5.92 -6.27
C ARG A 26 -13.42 -5.92 -5.31
N GLN A 27 -13.88 -7.11 -4.93
CA GLN A 27 -14.79 -7.23 -3.82
C GLN A 27 -14.02 -6.87 -2.56
N HIS A 28 -14.27 -5.68 -2.03
CA HIS A 28 -13.84 -5.28 -0.71
C HIS A 28 -14.46 -6.28 0.28
N ASP A 29 -13.63 -6.96 1.09
CA ASP A 29 -14.09 -7.83 2.18
C ASP A 29 -14.98 -7.06 3.16
N ALA A 30 -15.54 -7.69 4.19
CA ALA A 30 -16.24 -6.94 5.22
C ALA A 30 -15.27 -5.94 5.88
N HIS A 31 -15.47 -4.64 5.67
CA HIS A 31 -14.71 -3.59 6.33
C HIS A 31 -15.41 -3.25 7.65
N VAL A 32 -14.66 -3.29 8.75
CA VAL A 32 -15.15 -2.89 10.06
C VAL A 32 -14.73 -1.44 10.29
N HIS A 33 -15.70 -0.61 10.66
CA HIS A 33 -15.48 0.79 11.05
C HIS A 33 -15.92 0.98 12.49
N GLY A 34 -15.30 1.93 13.18
CA GLY A 34 -15.59 2.24 14.58
C GLY A 34 -15.16 1.17 15.57
N GLU A 35 -14.34 0.20 15.14
CA GLU A 35 -13.76 -0.83 16.00
C GLU A 35 -12.26 -0.60 16.12
N VAL A 36 -11.82 -0.23 17.31
CA VAL A 36 -10.42 -0.03 17.64
C VAL A 36 -9.99 -1.10 18.63
N GLU A 37 -8.95 -1.84 18.28
CA GLU A 37 -8.29 -2.75 19.20
C GLU A 37 -7.24 -1.99 20.01
N PHE A 38 -7.30 -2.17 21.32
CA PHE A 38 -6.42 -1.52 22.28
C PHE A 38 -5.84 -2.57 23.22
N ASN A 39 -4.55 -2.86 23.06
CA ASN A 39 -3.85 -3.88 23.82
C ASN A 39 -2.89 -3.23 24.82
N ILE A 40 -2.90 -3.75 26.06
CA ILE A 40 -1.90 -3.41 27.08
C ILE A 40 -1.33 -4.71 27.63
N ALA A 41 -0.01 -4.80 27.68
CA ALA A 41 0.71 -5.88 28.36
C ALA A 41 1.78 -5.30 29.28
N GLN A 42 1.96 -5.92 30.44
CA GLN A 42 3.02 -5.58 31.38
C GLN A 42 3.85 -6.82 31.69
N ASP A 43 5.17 -6.72 31.53
CA ASP A 43 6.13 -7.72 31.99
C ASP A 43 7.16 -7.04 32.91
N GLY A 44 7.07 -7.33 34.21
CA GLY A 44 7.85 -6.64 35.23
C GLY A 44 7.68 -5.11 35.17
N ASN A 45 8.75 -4.42 34.76
CA ASN A 45 8.81 -2.96 34.66
C ASN A 45 8.58 -2.45 33.23
N GLU A 46 8.34 -3.34 32.27
CA GLU A 46 8.06 -2.99 30.88
C GLU A 46 6.55 -2.93 30.66
N LEU A 47 6.10 -1.88 29.99
CA LEU A 47 4.71 -1.69 29.60
C LEU A 47 4.64 -1.52 28.09
N LEU A 48 3.90 -2.41 27.42
CA LEU A 48 3.61 -2.32 26.00
C LEU A 48 2.16 -1.88 25.83
N ILE A 49 1.96 -0.86 24.98
CA ILE A 49 0.65 -0.39 24.55
C ILE A 49 0.62 -0.46 23.03
N GLU A 50 -0.41 -1.09 22.47
CA GLU A 50 -0.61 -1.20 21.03
C GLU A 50 -2.04 -0.79 20.68
N ILE A 51 -2.18 -0.04 19.58
CA ILE A 51 -3.47 0.36 19.03
C ILE A 51 -3.52 -0.09 17.57
N THR A 52 -4.57 -0.84 17.22
CA THR A 52 -4.92 -1.15 15.83
C THR A 52 -6.29 -0.57 15.53
N ALA A 53 -6.37 0.28 14.52
CA ALA A 53 -7.60 0.97 14.14
C ALA A 53 -7.75 1.03 12.62
N PRO A 54 -8.97 0.98 12.08
CA PRO A 54 -9.25 1.37 10.70
C PRO A 54 -8.74 2.78 10.42
N GLY A 55 -8.06 2.97 9.28
CA GLY A 55 -7.52 4.28 8.90
C GLY A 55 -8.60 5.37 8.88
N ALA A 56 -9.80 5.04 8.41
CA ALA A 56 -10.95 5.95 8.40
C ALA A 56 -11.34 6.46 9.79
N ASP A 57 -11.15 5.68 10.85
CA ASP A 57 -11.46 6.11 12.23
C ASP A 57 -10.42 7.10 12.77
N VAL A 58 -9.23 7.16 12.15
CA VAL A 58 -8.14 8.06 12.54
C VAL A 58 -8.11 9.31 11.67
N VAL A 59 -8.18 9.16 10.34
CA VAL A 59 -8.00 10.27 9.38
C VAL A 59 -9.26 10.62 8.56
N GLY A 60 -10.31 9.80 8.63
CA GLY A 60 -11.61 10.08 7.99
C GLY A 60 -11.75 9.62 6.53
N PHE A 61 -10.81 8.83 6.00
CA PHE A 61 -10.85 8.29 4.63
C PHE A 61 -10.14 6.93 4.54
N GLU A 62 -10.40 6.18 3.47
CA GLU A 62 -9.96 4.77 3.29
C GLU A 62 -8.94 4.58 2.16
N HIS A 63 -8.79 5.56 1.29
CA HIS A 63 -7.92 5.54 0.12
C HIS A 63 -6.62 6.30 0.40
N ALA A 64 -5.65 6.22 -0.51
CA ALA A 64 -4.46 7.03 -0.40
C ALA A 64 -4.77 8.54 -0.47
N PRO A 65 -4.02 9.40 0.24
CA PRO A 65 -4.29 10.83 0.25
C PRO A 65 -4.14 11.41 -1.16
N GLU A 66 -5.23 11.92 -1.74
CA GLU A 66 -5.26 12.46 -3.11
C GLU A 66 -5.10 13.98 -3.14
N THR A 67 -5.22 14.63 -1.98
CA THR A 67 -5.17 16.09 -1.84
C THR A 67 -4.12 16.50 -0.81
N ALA A 68 -3.54 17.69 -0.99
CA ALA A 68 -2.61 18.27 -0.01
C ALA A 68 -3.21 18.37 1.41
N GLN A 69 -4.54 18.51 1.51
CA GLN A 69 -5.22 18.52 2.80
C GLN A 69 -5.26 17.13 3.44
N GLN A 70 -5.52 16.08 2.66
CA GLN A 70 -5.50 14.69 3.15
C GLN A 70 -4.08 14.26 3.53
N THR A 71 -3.06 14.58 2.73
CA THR A 71 -1.65 14.32 3.06
C THR A 71 -1.29 14.96 4.39
N LYS A 72 -1.63 16.24 4.57
CA LYS A 72 -1.38 16.94 5.83
C LYS A 72 -2.13 16.31 7.01
N THR A 73 -3.37 15.88 6.82
CA THR A 73 -4.14 15.19 7.87
C THR A 73 -3.46 13.89 8.29
N LEU A 74 -2.96 13.10 7.34
CA LEU A 74 -2.20 11.87 7.62
C LEU A 74 -0.89 12.17 8.37
N GLU A 75 -0.09 13.11 7.89
CA GLU A 75 1.15 13.56 8.54
C GLU A 75 0.89 14.03 9.98
N GLN A 76 -0.18 14.78 10.21
CA GLN A 76 -0.56 15.26 11.53
C GLN A 76 -0.96 14.12 12.48
N ALA A 77 -1.73 13.15 11.99
CA ALA A 77 -2.09 11.96 12.76
C ALA A 77 -0.84 11.16 13.16
N ILE A 78 0.07 10.91 12.23
CA ILE A 78 1.35 10.23 12.49
C ILE A 78 2.18 11.02 13.51
N ALA A 79 2.31 12.33 13.35
CA ALA A 79 3.09 13.18 14.27
C ALA A 79 2.48 13.23 15.68
N GLN A 80 1.16 13.09 15.81
CA GLN A 80 0.47 13.01 17.10
C GLN A 80 0.67 11.65 17.75
N LEU A 81 0.51 10.56 17.00
CA LEU A 81 0.69 9.19 17.51
C LEU A 81 2.14 8.88 17.89
N ASN A 82 3.11 9.54 17.24
CA ASN A 82 4.52 9.46 17.63
C ASN A 82 4.84 10.17 18.97
N LYS A 83 3.86 10.81 19.61
CA LYS A 83 4.01 11.47 20.91
C LYS A 83 3.10 10.77 21.93
N PRO A 84 3.48 9.60 22.44
CA PRO A 84 2.63 8.82 23.35
C PRO A 84 2.20 9.59 24.60
N ASP A 85 3.02 10.50 25.12
CA ASP A 85 2.66 11.36 26.28
C ASP A 85 1.52 12.35 25.99
N ALA A 86 1.23 12.63 24.71
CA ALA A 86 0.09 13.44 24.30
C ALA A 86 -1.18 12.60 24.07
N VAL A 87 -1.03 11.28 23.96
CA VAL A 87 -2.12 10.32 23.70
C VAL A 87 -2.55 9.62 24.98
N PHE A 88 -1.59 9.26 25.83
CA PHE A 88 -1.78 8.53 27.07
C PHE A 88 -1.31 9.34 28.26
N ASN A 89 -2.02 9.20 29.38
CA ASN A 89 -1.59 9.74 30.66
C ASN A 89 -1.35 8.58 31.62
N LEU A 90 -0.08 8.24 31.83
CA LEU A 90 0.32 7.25 32.82
C LEU A 90 0.56 7.94 34.17
N SER A 91 0.21 7.24 35.25
CA SER A 91 0.43 7.76 36.60
C SER A 91 1.92 8.08 36.82
N GLN A 92 2.22 9.28 37.34
CA GLN A 92 3.60 9.65 37.69
C GLN A 92 4.24 8.67 38.70
N ALA A 93 3.43 8.01 39.54
CA ALA A 93 3.90 7.00 40.47
C ALA A 93 4.42 5.72 39.78
N ALA A 94 4.05 5.47 38.52
CA ALA A 94 4.56 4.35 37.73
C ALA A 94 5.98 4.63 37.18
N GLN A 95 6.37 5.90 37.11
CA GLN A 95 7.70 6.34 36.65
C GLN A 95 8.08 5.81 35.25
N CYS A 96 7.09 5.53 34.40
CA CYS A 96 7.30 5.08 33.03
C CYS A 96 8.06 6.13 32.22
N GLN A 97 8.95 5.67 31.34
CA GLN A 97 9.65 6.48 30.35
C GLN A 97 9.43 5.83 28.99
N VAL A 98 9.32 6.64 27.95
CA VAL A 98 9.13 6.17 26.58
C VAL A 98 10.46 5.64 26.06
N GLU A 99 10.55 4.33 25.86
CA GLU A 99 11.75 3.67 25.32
C GLU A 99 11.66 3.47 23.80
N HIS A 100 10.46 3.14 23.29
CA HIS A 100 10.24 2.87 21.87
C HIS A 100 8.85 3.32 21.41
N VAL A 101 8.77 3.85 20.20
CA VAL A 101 7.52 4.28 19.54
C VAL A 101 7.57 3.85 18.07
N SER A 102 6.48 3.28 17.58
CA SER A 102 6.32 2.95 16.15
C SER A 102 4.89 3.23 15.73
N VAL A 103 4.72 3.89 14.59
CA VAL A 103 3.44 4.16 13.94
C VAL A 103 3.55 3.65 12.51
N ARG A 104 2.59 2.82 12.09
CA ARG A 104 2.54 2.22 10.75
C ARG A 104 1.12 2.37 10.21
N HIS A 105 0.98 2.56 8.91
CA HIS A 105 -0.31 2.63 8.22
C HIS A 105 -0.21 2.02 6.83
N THR A 106 -1.36 1.74 6.23
CA THR A 106 -1.49 1.15 4.88
C THR A 106 -2.12 2.11 3.87
N LEU A 107 -2.23 3.40 4.22
CA LEU A 107 -2.85 4.43 3.39
C LEU A 107 -1.95 4.96 2.27
N ASP A 108 -0.64 4.74 2.27
CA ASP A 108 0.20 5.16 1.14
C ASP A 108 0.21 4.05 0.07
N GLU A 109 -0.02 4.42 -1.19
CA GLU A 109 0.05 3.50 -2.33
C GLU A 109 1.48 3.04 -2.65
N ASP A 110 2.46 3.68 -2.01
CA ASP A 110 3.86 3.52 -2.34
C ASP A 110 4.66 3.14 -1.09
N GLU A 111 5.15 1.92 -1.07
CA GLU A 111 6.43 1.59 -0.42
C GLU A 111 7.54 2.40 -1.14
N HIS A 112 7.59 3.72 -0.95
CA HIS A 112 8.67 4.55 -1.46
C HIS A 112 9.94 4.21 -0.68
N HIS A 113 10.71 3.31 -1.27
CA HIS A 113 12.16 3.37 -1.40
C HIS A 113 12.88 4.16 -0.30
N ASP A 114 13.50 3.41 0.61
CA ASP A 114 14.68 3.88 1.33
C ASP A 114 15.67 4.46 0.30
N HIS A 115 15.74 5.79 0.24
CA HIS A 115 16.83 6.48 -0.43
C HIS A 115 18.06 6.38 0.46
N ASP A 116 18.70 5.19 0.45
CA ASP A 116 20.07 5.06 0.93
C ASP A 116 20.97 5.86 -0.01
N HIS A 117 21.44 6.98 0.53
CA HIS A 117 22.53 7.77 -0.01
C HIS A 117 23.84 7.01 0.18
N ASP A 118 24.22 6.17 -0.78
CA ASP A 118 25.62 5.77 -0.96
C ASP A 118 26.21 6.46 -2.19
N HIS A 119 26.90 7.56 -1.92
CA HIS A 119 28.04 7.99 -2.70
C HIS A 119 29.14 6.94 -2.52
N ASP A 120 29.64 6.31 -3.60
CA ASP A 120 31.09 6.29 -3.87
C ASP A 120 31.55 5.47 -5.12
N HIS A 121 32.47 6.12 -5.83
CA HIS A 121 33.63 5.63 -6.61
C HIS A 121 33.52 5.01 -8.02
N ASP A 122 34.03 5.80 -8.98
CA ASP A 122 35.06 5.51 -10.00
C ASP A 122 35.17 4.08 -10.56
N HIS A 123 34.91 3.95 -11.87
CA HIS A 123 35.66 3.04 -12.74
C HIS A 123 35.90 3.66 -14.12
N ASP A 124 37.15 4.09 -14.34
CA ASP A 124 37.76 4.23 -15.65
C ASP A 124 37.65 2.90 -16.41
N HIS A 125 37.11 2.94 -17.63
CA HIS A 125 37.33 1.90 -18.63
C HIS A 125 37.63 2.53 -19.99
N ASP A 126 38.92 2.58 -20.29
CA ASP A 126 39.46 2.64 -21.64
C ASP A 126 38.91 1.46 -22.47
N HIS A 127 38.31 1.77 -23.61
CA HIS A 127 38.10 0.80 -24.69
C HIS A 127 38.50 1.41 -26.03
N ASP A 128 39.73 1.07 -26.43
CA ASP A 128 40.18 1.07 -27.81
C ASP A 128 39.26 0.16 -28.65
N HIS A 129 38.71 0.70 -29.74
CA HIS A 129 38.19 -0.09 -30.84
C HIS A 129 38.65 0.49 -32.17
N ASP A 130 39.74 -0.07 -32.68
CA ASP A 130 40.07 -0.11 -34.10
C ASP A 130 38.94 -0.83 -34.85
N HIS A 131 38.38 -0.17 -35.86
CA HIS A 131 37.72 -0.85 -36.98
C HIS A 131 38.08 -0.15 -38.30
N ASP A 132 39.05 -0.77 -38.98
CA ASP A 132 39.20 -0.73 -40.43
C ASP A 132 37.87 -1.02 -41.12
N HIS A 133 37.47 -0.17 -42.06
CA HIS A 133 36.72 -0.59 -43.23
C HIS A 133 37.13 0.23 -44.46
N ASP A 134 37.82 -0.46 -45.37
CA ASP A 134 37.96 -0.13 -46.78
C ASP A 134 36.64 0.35 -47.40
N HIS A 135 36.67 1.53 -48.05
CA HIS A 135 36.23 1.75 -49.44
C HIS A 135 36.51 3.19 -49.90
#